data_AF-A0A7J2U0F6-F1
#
_entry.id   AF-A0A7J2U0F6-F1
#
_cell.length_a   1.000
_cell.length_b   1.000
_cell.length_c   1.000
_cell.angle_alpha   90.00
_cell.angle_beta   90.00
_cell.angle_gamma   90.00
#
_symmetry.space_group_name_H-M   'P 1'
#
loop_
_entity.id
_entity.type
_entity.pdbx_description
1 polymer ?
#
loop_
_entity_poly.entity_id
_entity_poly.type
_entity_poly.pdbx_seq_one_letter_code
_entity_poly.pdbx_strand_id
1 'polypeptide(L)'
;MSFEILTYILSAVISSSSTALCLIWLFLKHPEKVERWISIMTRTVAYFSNKAARIHMATDIQSTIDLQRKKLNVHEEVLPYGVSVKWTNADEIQTDLKENKVVVMMRPYQSQARNLAHIVSLYVPRALLPKARRYVEPNLMSGIDHTISKFILKANTTALEYYISEIMGPASDEVKSWVVKMDKLNEQSILSRIFLSEIKRLNILYPQEPSQGVFRESVEIASLVYKFATKEPGVDISPTYIGTYIKMAIVAVAKSEKIVYEGTEPHFSFIRRALSNGVDHFYVVSTGPFIKHAKDLIKIAEKTLGLIKVYEEEYEGLFRGKSTKMFCAKLIARE
;
A
#
# COMPACT_ATOMS: atom_id res chain seq x y z
N MET A 1 23.54 -64.90 -4.88
CA MET A 1 22.45 -64.57 -5.82
C MET A 1 22.52 -63.08 -6.21
N SER A 2 23.68 -62.63 -6.71
CA SER A 2 23.98 -61.20 -6.88
C SER A 2 24.86 -60.94 -8.10
N PHE A 3 25.62 -61.93 -8.57
CA PHE A 3 26.44 -61.81 -9.78
C PHE A 3 25.65 -62.13 -11.06
N GLU A 4 24.83 -63.19 -11.03
CA GLU A 4 24.01 -63.58 -12.19
C GLU A 4 22.95 -62.54 -12.58
N ILE A 5 22.42 -61.82 -11.59
CA ILE A 5 21.44 -60.74 -11.83
C ILE A 5 22.13 -59.55 -12.50
N LEU A 6 23.38 -59.26 -12.11
CA LEU A 6 24.16 -58.16 -12.68
C LEU A 6 24.57 -58.46 -14.13
N THR A 7 24.96 -59.71 -14.42
CA THR A 7 25.28 -60.14 -15.79
C THR A 7 24.05 -60.16 -16.71
N TYR A 8 22.87 -60.51 -16.17
CA TYR A 8 21.62 -60.45 -16.93
C TYR A 8 21.20 -59.01 -17.27
N ILE A 9 21.41 -58.09 -16.34
CA ILE A 9 21.14 -56.66 -16.55
C ILE A 9 22.13 -56.08 -17.56
N LEU A 10 23.42 -56.47 -17.53
CA LEU A 10 24.42 -56.01 -18.49
C LEU A 10 24.16 -56.53 -19.92
N SER A 11 23.73 -57.79 -20.08
CA SER A 11 23.44 -58.36 -21.41
C SER A 11 22.18 -57.78 -22.06
N ALA A 12 21.24 -57.25 -21.26
CA ALA A 12 19.99 -56.69 -21.77
C ALA A 12 20.14 -55.26 -22.35
N VAL A 13 21.28 -54.59 -22.14
CA VAL A 13 21.54 -53.19 -22.52
C VAL A 13 21.85 -52.99 -24.02
N ILE A 14 22.01 -54.07 -24.81
CA ILE A 14 22.43 -53.97 -26.22
C ILE A 14 21.23 -53.81 -27.21
N SER A 15 19.98 -53.92 -26.75
CA SER A 15 18.84 -53.51 -27.57
C SER A 15 17.82 -52.71 -26.75
N SER A 16 17.40 -51.57 -27.28
CA SER A 16 16.38 -50.70 -26.67
C SER A 16 15.06 -51.44 -26.40
N SER A 17 14.81 -52.54 -27.11
CA SER A 17 13.64 -53.41 -26.92
C SER A 17 13.78 -54.39 -25.74
N SER A 18 14.98 -54.95 -25.51
CA SER A 18 15.22 -55.92 -24.43
C SER A 18 15.31 -55.27 -23.04
N THR A 19 15.79 -54.03 -22.95
CA THR A 19 15.79 -53.25 -21.70
C THR A 19 14.37 -52.91 -21.25
N ALA A 20 13.50 -52.49 -22.16
CA ALA A 20 12.09 -52.23 -21.88
C ALA A 20 11.37 -53.51 -21.43
N LEU A 21 11.60 -54.64 -22.11
CA LEU A 21 11.02 -55.94 -21.74
C LEU A 21 11.53 -56.48 -20.39
N CYS A 22 12.83 -56.33 -20.08
CA CYS A 22 13.37 -56.69 -18.77
C CYS A 22 12.83 -55.80 -17.65
N LEU A 23 12.70 -54.49 -17.90
CA LEU A 23 12.06 -53.57 -16.96
C LEU A 23 10.60 -53.97 -16.73
N ILE A 24 9.81 -54.19 -17.80
CA ILE A 24 8.41 -54.63 -17.72
C ILE A 24 8.28 -55.96 -16.97
N TRP A 25 9.18 -56.92 -17.21
CA TRP A 25 9.19 -58.20 -16.51
C TRP A 25 9.54 -58.07 -15.02
N LEU A 26 10.52 -57.21 -14.68
CA LEU A 26 10.82 -56.84 -13.29
C LEU A 26 9.64 -56.11 -12.62
N PHE A 27 8.91 -55.28 -13.38
CA PHE A 27 7.71 -54.57 -12.92
C PHE A 27 6.57 -55.55 -12.58
N LEU A 28 6.40 -56.62 -13.38
CA LEU A 28 5.35 -57.64 -13.18
C LEU A 28 5.66 -58.62 -12.04
N LYS A 29 6.93 -58.98 -11.82
CA LYS A 29 7.32 -60.03 -10.85
C LYS A 29 7.43 -59.53 -9.40
N HIS A 30 7.60 -58.21 -9.20
CA HIS A 30 7.75 -57.62 -7.87
C HIS A 30 6.87 -56.35 -7.70
N PRO A 31 5.53 -56.48 -7.77
CA PRO A 31 4.61 -55.34 -7.69
C PRO A 31 4.79 -54.53 -6.40
N GLU A 32 5.04 -55.19 -5.26
CA GLU A 32 5.28 -54.50 -3.98
C GLU A 32 6.53 -53.60 -3.98
N LYS A 33 7.60 -54.00 -4.70
CA LYS A 33 8.81 -53.19 -4.82
C LYS A 33 8.58 -51.99 -5.73
N VAL A 34 7.83 -52.21 -6.82
CA VAL A 34 7.43 -51.17 -7.78
C VAL A 34 6.59 -50.10 -7.11
N GLU A 35 5.57 -50.48 -6.35
CA GLU A 35 4.72 -49.56 -5.60
C GLU A 35 5.55 -48.72 -4.63
N ARG A 36 6.55 -49.32 -3.98
CA ARG A 36 7.48 -48.60 -3.11
C ARG A 36 8.36 -47.60 -3.87
N TRP A 37 8.87 -47.95 -5.04
CA TRP A 37 9.64 -47.02 -5.88
C TRP A 37 8.78 -45.88 -6.43
N ILE A 38 7.56 -46.17 -6.89
CA ILE A 38 6.59 -45.16 -7.31
C ILE A 38 6.23 -44.26 -6.13
N SER A 39 6.04 -44.80 -4.93
CA SER A 39 5.76 -44.02 -3.72
C SER A 39 6.92 -43.08 -3.36
N ILE A 40 8.18 -43.54 -3.43
CA ILE A 40 9.36 -42.70 -3.19
C ILE A 40 9.47 -41.61 -4.27
N MET A 41 9.26 -41.94 -5.54
CA MET A 41 9.34 -41.00 -6.65
C MET A 41 8.23 -39.94 -6.56
N THR A 42 6.99 -40.36 -6.36
CA THR A 42 5.84 -39.45 -6.18
C THR A 42 5.99 -38.57 -4.96
N ARG A 43 6.49 -39.09 -3.83
CA ARG A 43 6.81 -38.28 -2.64
C ARG A 43 7.89 -37.23 -2.93
N THR A 44 8.90 -37.58 -3.71
CA THR A 44 9.99 -36.67 -4.09
C THR A 44 9.46 -35.57 -5.02
N VAL A 45 8.71 -35.95 -6.07
CA VAL A 45 8.06 -34.99 -6.98
C VAL A 45 7.07 -34.10 -6.24
N ALA A 46 6.25 -34.66 -5.34
CA ALA A 46 5.32 -33.91 -4.51
C ALA A 46 6.05 -32.96 -3.57
N TYR A 47 7.18 -33.36 -2.98
CA TYR A 47 8.00 -32.47 -2.15
C TYR A 47 8.55 -31.29 -2.95
N PHE A 48 9.14 -31.54 -4.12
CA PHE A 48 9.63 -30.47 -5.00
C PHE A 48 8.48 -29.58 -5.51
N SER A 49 7.35 -30.16 -5.88
CA SER A 49 6.15 -29.45 -6.32
C SER A 49 5.58 -28.57 -5.21
N ASN A 50 5.44 -29.09 -3.98
CA ASN A 50 4.97 -28.32 -2.83
C ASN A 50 5.92 -27.18 -2.47
N LYS A 51 7.24 -27.41 -2.55
CA LYS A 51 8.24 -26.36 -2.33
C LYS A 51 8.14 -25.28 -3.41
N ALA A 52 8.03 -25.67 -4.68
CA ALA A 52 7.87 -24.76 -5.81
C ALA A 52 6.57 -23.95 -5.69
N ALA A 53 5.46 -24.59 -5.35
CA ALA A 53 4.17 -23.94 -5.12
C ALA A 53 4.24 -22.89 -4.00
N ARG A 54 4.89 -23.23 -2.88
CA ARG A 54 5.13 -22.28 -1.78
C ARG A 54 5.98 -21.08 -2.21
N ILE A 55 7.05 -21.31 -2.98
CA ILE A 55 7.90 -20.23 -3.50
C ILE A 55 7.09 -19.34 -4.45
N HIS A 56 6.38 -19.95 -5.40
CA HIS A 56 5.53 -19.21 -6.34
C HIS A 56 4.51 -18.33 -5.61
N MET A 57 3.77 -18.91 -4.66
CA MET A 57 2.76 -18.21 -3.88
C MET A 57 3.36 -17.06 -3.06
N ALA A 58 4.53 -17.24 -2.45
CA ALA A 58 5.24 -16.16 -1.77
C ALA A 58 5.65 -15.04 -2.73
N THR A 59 6.22 -15.40 -3.89
CA THR A 59 6.70 -14.42 -4.88
C THR A 59 5.57 -13.62 -5.49
N ASP A 60 4.44 -14.27 -5.80
CA ASP A 60 3.24 -13.62 -6.34
C ASP A 60 2.62 -12.63 -5.34
N ILE A 61 2.54 -13.01 -4.06
CA ILE A 61 2.07 -12.10 -3.00
C ILE A 61 3.02 -10.91 -2.84
N GLN A 62 4.34 -11.17 -2.81
CA GLN A 62 5.34 -10.11 -2.72
C GLN A 62 5.26 -9.14 -3.90
N SER A 63 5.15 -9.65 -5.13
CA SER A 63 5.06 -8.82 -6.34
C SER A 63 3.79 -7.99 -6.37
N THR A 64 2.65 -8.56 -5.95
CA THR A 64 1.36 -7.86 -5.84
C THR A 64 1.47 -6.69 -4.88
N ILE A 65 2.02 -6.91 -3.68
CA ILE A 65 2.20 -5.87 -2.66
C ILE A 65 3.17 -4.79 -3.15
N ASP A 66 4.30 -5.19 -3.75
CA ASP A 66 5.31 -4.26 -4.25
C ASP A 66 4.78 -3.35 -5.38
N LEU A 67 3.95 -3.88 -6.27
CA LEU A 67 3.33 -3.11 -7.34
C LEU A 67 2.40 -2.02 -6.79
N GLN A 68 1.62 -2.33 -5.75
CA GLN A 68 0.72 -1.34 -5.13
C GLN A 68 1.47 -0.36 -4.23
N ARG A 69 2.53 -0.82 -3.55
CA ARG A 69 3.44 0.03 -2.77
C ARG A 69 4.04 1.14 -3.62
N LYS A 70 4.55 0.80 -4.81
CA LYS A 70 5.09 1.79 -5.77
C LYS A 70 4.05 2.84 -6.18
N LYS A 71 2.77 2.47 -6.30
CA LYS A 71 1.67 3.40 -6.60
C LYS A 71 1.31 4.31 -5.43
N LEU A 72 1.59 3.92 -4.19
CA LEU A 72 1.36 4.74 -3.00
C LEU A 72 2.52 5.70 -2.73
N ASN A 73 3.76 5.26 -2.93
CA ASN A 73 4.98 6.04 -2.69
C ASN A 73 5.33 6.99 -3.84
N VAL A 74 4.35 7.72 -4.41
CA VAL A 74 4.60 8.54 -5.61
C VAL A 74 5.59 9.67 -5.34
N HIS A 75 5.35 10.45 -4.28
CA HIS A 75 6.18 11.62 -3.92
C HIS A 75 6.87 11.48 -2.58
N GLU A 76 6.28 10.69 -1.68
CA GLU A 76 6.77 10.48 -0.33
C GLU A 76 6.81 8.98 -0.06
N GLU A 77 7.94 8.49 0.47
CA GLU A 77 8.03 7.12 0.97
C GLU A 77 7.21 6.98 2.25
N VAL A 78 5.92 6.63 2.12
CA VAL A 78 4.99 6.36 3.22
C VAL A 78 4.99 4.90 3.62
N LEU A 79 5.29 4.00 2.66
CA LEU A 79 5.53 2.57 2.84
C LEU A 79 6.97 2.23 2.43
N PRO A 80 8.00 2.63 3.20
CA PRO A 80 9.41 2.45 2.82
C PRO A 80 9.82 0.97 2.71
N TYR A 81 9.23 0.10 3.52
CA TYR A 81 9.65 -1.30 3.60
C TYR A 81 8.95 -2.18 2.57
N GLY A 82 9.66 -3.15 2.01
CA GLY A 82 9.06 -4.22 1.22
C GLY A 82 8.45 -5.30 2.12
N VAL A 83 7.94 -6.37 1.51
CA VAL A 83 7.46 -7.55 2.23
C VAL A 83 8.28 -8.77 1.85
N SER A 84 8.51 -9.68 2.79
CA SER A 84 9.09 -10.99 2.53
C SER A 84 8.24 -12.05 3.21
N VAL A 85 7.81 -13.07 2.46
CA VAL A 85 6.92 -14.11 2.97
C VAL A 85 7.71 -15.38 3.21
N LYS A 86 7.64 -15.92 4.43
CA LYS A 86 8.26 -17.18 4.82
C LYS A 86 7.21 -18.13 5.37
N TRP A 87 7.03 -19.26 4.70
CA TRP A 87 6.09 -20.27 5.17
C TRP A 87 6.71 -21.09 6.29
N THR A 88 6.04 -21.12 7.45
CA THR A 88 6.47 -21.89 8.62
C THR A 88 5.39 -22.91 8.99
N ASN A 89 5.78 -23.91 9.79
CA ASN A 89 4.83 -24.83 10.41
C ASN A 89 4.44 -24.39 11.84
N ALA A 90 4.99 -23.27 12.32
CA ALA A 90 4.69 -22.74 13.65
C ALA A 90 3.23 -22.25 13.69
N ASP A 91 2.59 -22.43 14.85
CA ASP A 91 1.22 -21.96 15.07
C ASP A 91 1.16 -20.44 15.27
N GLU A 92 2.25 -19.83 15.75
CA GLU A 92 2.36 -18.40 15.95
C GLU A 92 2.82 -17.68 14.69
N ILE A 93 2.10 -16.60 14.34
CA ILE A 93 2.50 -15.67 13.29
C ILE A 93 3.60 -14.78 13.84
N GLN A 94 4.74 -14.75 13.16
CA GLN A 94 5.88 -13.92 13.52
C GLN A 94 6.19 -12.92 12.44
N THR A 95 6.64 -11.76 12.85
CA THR A 95 6.90 -10.62 11.97
C THR A 95 8.13 -9.88 12.43
N ASP A 96 9.08 -9.70 11.53
CA ASP A 96 10.34 -9.05 11.84
C ASP A 96 10.67 -7.99 10.78
N LEU A 97 11.44 -6.97 11.14
CA LEU A 97 11.94 -5.98 10.19
C LEU A 97 13.41 -6.31 9.90
N LYS A 98 13.67 -6.91 8.74
CA LYS A 98 15.02 -7.29 8.30
C LYS A 98 15.29 -6.74 6.91
N GLU A 99 16.45 -6.11 6.71
CA GLU A 99 16.90 -5.62 5.39
C GLU A 99 15.85 -4.74 4.67
N ASN A 100 15.23 -3.80 5.39
CA ASN A 100 14.13 -2.96 4.88
C ASN A 100 12.92 -3.75 4.34
N LYS A 101 12.69 -4.96 4.85
CA LYS A 101 11.52 -5.77 4.56
C LYS A 101 10.82 -6.21 5.83
N VAL A 102 9.50 -6.14 5.82
CA VAL A 102 8.67 -6.81 6.83
C VAL A 102 8.61 -8.28 6.45
N VAL A 103 9.28 -9.12 7.23
CA VAL A 103 9.29 -10.57 7.07
C VAL A 103 8.06 -11.13 7.77
N VAL A 104 7.09 -11.65 7.01
CA VAL A 104 5.89 -12.30 7.53
C VAL A 104 6.11 -13.81 7.53
N MET A 105 6.12 -14.40 8.71
CA MET A 105 6.25 -15.83 8.95
C MET A 105 4.90 -16.41 9.39
N MET A 106 4.30 -17.27 8.57
CA MET A 106 3.01 -17.89 8.89
C MET A 106 2.83 -19.25 8.23
N ARG A 107 1.90 -20.05 8.76
CA ARG A 107 1.40 -21.25 8.08
C ARG A 107 0.53 -20.84 6.88
N PRO A 108 0.74 -21.43 5.69
CA PRO A 108 -0.08 -21.10 4.53
C PRO A 108 -1.51 -21.63 4.69
N TYR A 109 -2.50 -20.80 4.40
CA TYR A 109 -3.85 -21.23 4.07
C TYR A 109 -3.88 -21.91 2.70
N GLN A 110 -4.89 -22.74 2.47
CA GLN A 110 -5.15 -23.37 1.17
C GLN A 110 -5.46 -22.33 0.08
N SER A 111 -6.14 -21.24 0.45
CA SER A 111 -6.48 -20.15 -0.46
C SER A 111 -5.36 -19.11 -0.52
N GLN A 112 -4.80 -18.89 -1.71
CA GLN A 112 -3.83 -17.83 -1.96
C GLN A 112 -4.42 -16.43 -1.72
N ALA A 113 -5.69 -16.23 -2.05
CA ALA A 113 -6.40 -14.98 -1.79
C ALA A 113 -6.49 -14.70 -0.27
N ARG A 114 -6.78 -15.74 0.53
CA ARG A 114 -6.78 -15.63 1.99
C ARG A 114 -5.38 -15.35 2.54
N ASN A 115 -4.35 -16.03 2.03
CA ASN A 115 -2.96 -15.72 2.37
C ASN A 115 -2.60 -14.26 2.10
N LEU A 116 -2.95 -13.75 0.92
CA LEU A 116 -2.70 -12.36 0.54
C LEU A 116 -3.40 -11.38 1.52
N ALA A 117 -4.68 -11.62 1.84
CA ALA A 117 -5.43 -10.79 2.78
C ALA A 117 -4.76 -10.69 4.16
N HIS A 118 -4.37 -11.84 4.74
CA HIS A 118 -3.71 -11.93 6.04
C HIS A 118 -2.28 -11.36 6.01
N ILE A 119 -1.53 -11.57 4.93
CA ILE A 119 -0.18 -10.99 4.81
C ILE A 119 -0.26 -9.46 4.72
N VAL A 120 -1.22 -8.91 3.97
CA VAL A 120 -1.43 -7.45 3.89
C VAL A 120 -1.80 -6.87 5.26
N SER A 121 -2.68 -7.53 6.03
CA SER A 121 -3.06 -7.05 7.38
C SER A 121 -1.90 -7.02 8.36
N LEU A 122 -0.91 -7.90 8.21
CA LEU A 122 0.29 -7.94 9.04
C LEU A 122 1.39 -6.99 8.55
N TYR A 123 1.44 -6.77 7.23
CA TYR A 123 2.43 -5.96 6.56
C TYR A 123 2.16 -4.46 6.74
N VAL A 124 0.94 -4.00 6.44
CA VAL A 124 0.61 -2.56 6.39
C VAL A 124 0.89 -1.86 7.71
N PRO A 125 0.45 -2.35 8.89
CA PRO A 125 0.72 -1.66 10.16
C PRO A 125 2.20 -1.55 10.52
N ARG A 126 3.06 -2.43 9.97
CA ARG A 126 4.52 -2.39 10.18
C ARG A 126 5.26 -1.54 9.18
N ALA A 127 4.75 -1.48 7.95
CA ALA A 127 5.39 -0.77 6.86
C ALA A 127 4.93 0.69 6.76
N LEU A 128 3.69 1.00 7.13
CA LEU A 128 3.10 2.31 6.93
C LEU A 128 3.58 3.28 8.01
N LEU A 129 4.23 4.37 7.59
CA LEU A 129 4.66 5.47 8.45
C LEU A 129 5.40 4.99 9.71
N PRO A 130 6.48 4.20 9.58
CA PRO A 130 7.02 3.41 10.68
C PRO A 130 7.46 4.23 11.91
N LYS A 131 7.86 5.49 11.69
CA LYS A 131 8.20 6.44 12.77
C LYS A 131 6.99 7.29 13.18
N ALA A 132 6.27 7.87 12.21
CA ALA A 132 5.16 8.79 12.46
C ALA A 132 3.92 8.12 13.08
N ARG A 133 3.65 6.83 12.84
CA ARG A 133 2.40 6.16 13.26
C ARG A 133 2.13 6.26 14.77
N ARG A 134 3.17 6.28 15.60
CA ARG A 134 3.02 6.37 17.07
C ARG A 134 2.49 7.74 17.53
N TYR A 135 2.51 8.73 16.65
CA TYR A 135 2.02 10.09 16.88
C TYR A 135 0.62 10.32 16.26
N VAL A 136 0.05 9.32 15.61
CA VAL A 136 -1.32 9.40 15.08
C VAL A 136 -2.28 8.80 16.10
N GLU A 137 -3.46 9.40 16.24
CA GLU A 137 -4.51 8.83 17.09
C GLU A 137 -4.78 7.35 16.68
N PRO A 138 -4.81 6.40 17.64
CA PRO A 138 -4.84 4.96 17.33
C PRO A 138 -5.99 4.50 16.43
N ASN A 139 -7.22 4.97 16.65
CA ASN A 139 -8.38 4.56 15.85
C ASN A 139 -8.29 5.11 14.42
N LEU A 140 -7.84 6.36 14.27
CA LEU A 140 -7.52 6.96 12.98
C LEU A 140 -6.42 6.18 12.27
N MET A 141 -5.32 5.86 12.94
CA MET A 141 -4.21 5.09 12.36
C MET A 141 -4.67 3.70 11.90
N SER A 142 -5.49 3.02 12.70
CA SER A 142 -6.10 1.74 12.31
C SER A 142 -7.04 1.90 11.11
N GLY A 143 -7.84 2.97 11.06
CA GLY A 143 -8.67 3.29 9.89
C GLY A 143 -7.84 3.48 8.61
N ILE A 144 -6.70 4.17 8.71
CA ILE A 144 -5.75 4.32 7.60
C ILE A 144 -5.18 2.96 7.19
N ASP A 145 -4.75 2.13 8.15
CA ASP A 145 -4.20 0.79 7.90
C ASP A 145 -5.20 -0.07 7.08
N HIS A 146 -6.49 -0.03 7.43
CA HIS A 146 -7.53 -0.72 6.66
C HIS A 146 -7.76 -0.12 5.26
N THR A 147 -7.83 1.22 5.12
CA THR A 147 -7.99 1.85 3.80
C THR A 147 -6.83 1.54 2.86
N ILE A 148 -5.58 1.57 3.37
CA ILE A 148 -4.40 1.22 2.58
C ILE A 148 -4.38 -0.27 2.23
N SER A 149 -4.76 -1.15 3.16
CA SER A 149 -4.88 -2.58 2.90
C SER A 149 -5.92 -2.87 1.81
N LYS A 150 -7.09 -2.22 1.86
CA LYS A 150 -8.11 -2.30 0.80
C LYS A 150 -7.57 -1.81 -0.53
N PHE A 151 -6.81 -0.71 -0.54
CA PHE A 151 -6.18 -0.21 -1.76
C PHE A 151 -5.20 -1.23 -2.38
N ILE A 152 -4.39 -1.91 -1.56
CA ILE A 152 -3.47 -2.95 -2.03
C ILE A 152 -4.25 -4.14 -2.61
N LEU A 153 -5.35 -4.53 -1.96
CA LEU A 153 -6.13 -5.71 -2.30
C LEU A 153 -7.16 -5.47 -3.42
N LYS A 154 -7.43 -4.23 -3.83
CA LYS A 154 -8.53 -3.87 -4.74
C LYS A 154 -8.55 -4.62 -6.09
N ALA A 155 -7.40 -5.07 -6.57
CA ALA A 155 -7.28 -5.81 -7.83
C ALA A 155 -7.60 -7.32 -7.68
N ASN A 156 -7.66 -7.83 -6.45
CA ASN A 156 -8.01 -9.21 -6.13
C ASN A 156 -9.26 -9.23 -5.24
N THR A 157 -10.42 -9.29 -5.87
CA THR A 157 -11.74 -9.21 -5.21
C THR A 157 -11.91 -10.27 -4.13
N THR A 158 -11.49 -11.51 -4.39
CA THR A 158 -11.56 -12.60 -3.41
C THR A 158 -10.67 -12.32 -2.18
N ALA A 159 -9.46 -11.80 -2.38
CA ALA A 159 -8.59 -11.44 -1.24
C ALA A 159 -9.17 -10.26 -0.45
N LEU A 160 -9.78 -9.29 -1.14
CA LEU A 160 -10.48 -8.18 -0.51
C LEU A 160 -11.69 -8.66 0.31
N GLU A 161 -12.46 -9.63 -0.17
CA GLU A 161 -13.57 -10.24 0.58
C GLU A 161 -13.09 -10.94 1.86
N TYR A 162 -12.03 -11.75 1.78
CA TYR A 162 -11.38 -12.34 2.96
C TYR A 162 -10.92 -11.26 3.94
N TYR A 163 -10.33 -10.16 3.44
CA TYR A 163 -9.91 -9.05 4.28
C TYR A 163 -11.09 -8.37 4.98
N ILE A 164 -12.16 -8.07 4.26
CA ILE A 164 -13.33 -7.39 4.80
C ILE A 164 -14.01 -8.27 5.87
N SER A 165 -14.21 -9.54 5.58
CA SER A 165 -14.92 -10.47 6.48
C SER A 165 -14.11 -10.87 7.71
N GLU A 166 -12.85 -11.27 7.53
CA GLU A 166 -12.06 -11.88 8.61
C GLU A 166 -11.20 -10.86 9.39
N ILE A 167 -10.78 -9.76 8.75
CA ILE A 167 -9.86 -8.78 9.36
C ILE A 167 -10.58 -7.48 9.72
N MET A 168 -11.33 -6.88 8.79
CA MET A 168 -12.01 -5.61 9.04
C MET A 168 -13.35 -5.79 9.78
N GLY A 169 -14.04 -6.92 9.58
CA GLY A 169 -15.32 -7.24 10.21
C GLY A 169 -15.30 -7.08 11.73
N PRO A 170 -14.28 -7.63 12.44
CA PRO A 170 -14.13 -7.49 13.88
C PRO A 170 -13.70 -6.10 14.38
N ALA A 171 -13.37 -5.14 13.50
CA ALA A 171 -12.94 -3.80 13.93
C ALA A 171 -14.07 -3.03 14.63
N SER A 172 -13.69 -2.11 15.53
CA SER A 172 -14.64 -1.26 16.25
C SER A 172 -15.38 -0.31 15.29
N ASP A 173 -16.55 0.18 15.71
CA ASP A 173 -17.34 1.13 14.93
C ASP A 173 -16.60 2.45 14.69
N GLU A 174 -15.77 2.87 15.65
CA GLU A 174 -14.93 4.05 15.51
C GLU A 174 -13.89 3.89 14.40
N VAL A 175 -13.19 2.76 14.37
CA VAL A 175 -12.25 2.42 13.27
C VAL A 175 -12.99 2.36 11.94
N LYS A 176 -14.13 1.67 11.88
CA LYS A 176 -14.96 1.60 10.66
C LYS A 176 -15.39 2.99 10.18
N SER A 177 -15.72 3.90 11.09
CA SER A 177 -16.06 5.29 10.76
C SER A 177 -14.88 6.02 10.10
N TRP A 178 -13.65 5.78 10.58
CA TRP A 178 -12.44 6.31 9.97
C TRP A 178 -12.16 5.69 8.61
N VAL A 179 -12.37 4.38 8.44
CA VAL A 179 -12.23 3.72 7.12
C VAL A 179 -13.13 4.39 6.09
N VAL A 180 -14.39 4.66 6.41
CA VAL A 180 -15.31 5.35 5.49
C VAL A 180 -14.78 6.73 5.09
N LYS A 181 -14.28 7.51 6.06
CA LYS A 181 -13.71 8.84 5.78
C LYS A 181 -12.44 8.76 4.93
N MET A 182 -11.53 7.85 5.27
CA MET A 182 -10.25 7.67 4.58
C MET A 182 -10.46 7.11 3.16
N ASP A 183 -11.44 6.23 2.95
CA ASP A 183 -11.81 5.74 1.62
C ASP A 183 -12.23 6.90 0.71
N LYS A 184 -13.01 7.87 1.22
CA LYS A 184 -13.38 9.08 0.47
C LYS A 184 -12.19 9.95 0.09
N LEU A 185 -11.19 10.04 0.97
CA LEU A 185 -9.94 10.72 0.63
C LEU A 185 -9.15 9.95 -0.42
N ASN A 186 -9.16 8.61 -0.33
CA ASN A 186 -8.41 7.74 -1.22
C ASN A 186 -9.01 7.69 -2.64
N GLU A 187 -10.33 7.75 -2.79
CA GLU A 187 -11.03 7.87 -4.08
C GLU A 187 -10.53 9.06 -4.92
N GLN A 188 -10.14 10.15 -4.25
CA GLN A 188 -9.62 11.38 -4.86
C GLN A 188 -8.08 11.47 -4.84
N SER A 189 -7.38 10.41 -4.43
CA SER A 189 -5.92 10.41 -4.15
C SER A 189 -5.44 11.48 -3.15
N ILE A 190 -6.35 12.10 -2.40
CA ILE A 190 -6.05 13.11 -1.37
C ILE A 190 -5.35 12.45 -0.17
N LEU A 191 -5.72 11.20 0.14
CA LEU A 191 -5.12 10.45 1.24
C LEU A 191 -3.59 10.37 1.10
N SER A 192 -3.09 9.91 -0.06
CA SER A 192 -1.66 9.73 -0.29
C SER A 192 -0.92 11.03 -0.57
N ARG A 193 -1.53 11.96 -1.32
CA ARG A 193 -0.86 13.19 -1.76
C ARG A 193 -0.80 14.26 -0.67
N ILE A 194 -1.84 14.38 0.13
CA ILE A 194 -1.94 15.44 1.15
C ILE A 194 -1.78 14.84 2.54
N PHE A 195 -2.72 14.00 2.95
CA PHE A 195 -2.83 13.61 4.35
C PHE A 195 -1.62 12.80 4.85
N LEU A 196 -1.26 11.71 4.18
CA LEU A 196 -0.10 10.90 4.57
C LEU A 196 1.23 11.65 4.46
N SER A 197 1.33 12.60 3.51
CA SER A 197 2.50 13.47 3.38
C SER A 197 2.69 14.34 4.62
N GLU A 198 1.61 14.90 5.17
CA GLU A 198 1.66 15.71 6.39
C GLU A 198 1.85 14.85 7.65
N ILE A 199 1.17 13.71 7.76
CA ILE A 199 1.38 12.81 8.90
C ILE A 199 2.82 12.33 8.99
N LYS A 200 3.49 12.07 7.84
CA LYS A 200 4.91 11.69 7.80
C LYS A 200 5.83 12.73 8.47
N ARG A 201 5.45 14.01 8.52
CA ARG A 201 6.24 15.06 9.18
C ARG A 201 6.39 14.81 10.68
N LEU A 202 5.44 14.12 11.31
CA LEU A 202 5.53 13.73 12.72
C LEU A 202 6.72 12.81 13.01
N ASN A 203 7.42 12.30 11.98
CA ASN A 203 8.72 11.63 12.13
C ASN A 203 9.74 12.46 12.93
N ILE A 204 9.67 13.80 12.90
CA ILE A 204 10.59 14.68 13.66
C ILE A 204 10.51 14.46 15.17
N LEU A 205 9.39 13.92 15.66
CA LEU A 205 9.17 13.65 17.08
C LEU A 205 9.86 12.36 17.52
N TYR A 206 10.25 11.48 16.58
CA TYR A 206 10.87 10.21 16.95
C TYR A 206 12.26 10.41 17.57
N PRO A 207 12.58 9.82 18.75
CA PRO A 207 11.85 8.76 19.46
C PRO A 207 11.01 9.19 20.68
N GLN A 208 10.61 10.46 20.79
CA GLN A 208 9.86 11.00 21.93
C GLN A 208 8.52 10.29 22.16
N GLU A 209 8.02 10.32 23.40
CA GLU A 209 6.69 9.79 23.73
C GLU A 209 5.57 10.66 23.14
N PRO A 210 4.52 10.05 22.58
CA PRO A 210 3.40 10.80 22.02
C PRO A 210 2.62 11.50 23.12
N SER A 211 2.13 12.70 22.81
CA SER A 211 1.25 13.47 23.70
C SER A 211 -0.17 13.48 23.17
N GLN A 212 -1.14 13.71 24.05
CA GLN A 212 -2.55 13.90 23.66
C GLN A 212 -2.74 15.07 22.68
N GLY A 213 -1.88 16.10 22.75
CA GLY A 213 -1.90 17.22 21.81
C GLY A 213 -1.61 16.77 20.38
N VAL A 214 -0.62 15.89 20.18
CA VAL A 214 -0.25 15.38 18.86
C VAL A 214 -1.34 14.47 18.29
N PHE A 215 -1.98 13.64 19.13
CA PHE A 215 -3.14 12.85 18.72
C PHE A 215 -4.31 13.74 18.27
N ARG A 216 -4.62 14.77 19.05
CA ARG A 216 -5.66 15.74 18.71
C ARG A 216 -5.37 16.42 17.37
N GLU A 217 -4.14 16.86 17.18
CA GLU A 217 -3.67 17.47 15.93
C GLU A 217 -3.86 16.53 14.74
N SER A 218 -3.53 15.25 14.86
CA SER A 218 -3.75 14.25 13.79
C SER A 218 -5.23 14.09 13.41
N VAL A 219 -6.15 14.12 14.39
CA VAL A 219 -7.61 14.01 14.18
C VAL A 219 -8.19 15.27 13.54
N GLU A 220 -7.71 16.44 13.97
CA GLU A 220 -8.15 17.73 13.42
C GLU A 220 -7.75 17.88 11.95
N ILE A 221 -6.53 17.47 11.60
CA ILE A 221 -6.05 17.45 10.21
C ILE A 221 -6.88 16.46 9.39
N ALA A 222 -7.08 15.24 9.87
CA ALA A 222 -7.92 14.25 9.17
C ALA A 222 -9.33 14.80 8.92
N SER A 223 -9.89 15.49 9.91
CA SER A 223 -11.21 16.12 9.82
C SER A 223 -11.25 17.29 8.84
N LEU A 224 -10.22 18.14 8.82
CA LEU A 224 -10.09 19.25 7.87
C LEU A 224 -10.03 18.72 6.43
N VAL A 225 -9.14 17.75 6.19
CA VAL A 225 -8.93 17.18 4.85
C VAL A 225 -10.19 16.45 4.37
N TYR A 226 -10.87 15.72 5.26
CA TYR A 226 -12.17 15.12 4.97
C TYR A 226 -13.22 16.15 4.59
N LYS A 227 -13.43 17.18 5.43
CA LYS A 227 -14.37 18.28 5.13
C LYS A 227 -14.05 18.94 3.80
N PHE A 228 -12.77 19.12 3.48
CA PHE A 228 -12.33 19.65 2.19
C PHE A 228 -12.72 18.75 1.01
N ALA A 229 -12.46 17.45 1.11
CA ALA A 229 -12.72 16.50 0.04
C ALA A 229 -14.22 16.26 -0.21
N THR A 230 -15.06 16.40 0.83
CA THR A 230 -16.50 16.10 0.75
C THR A 230 -17.39 17.33 0.72
N LYS A 231 -16.84 18.55 0.69
CA LYS A 231 -17.65 19.77 0.71
C LYS A 231 -18.57 19.87 -0.50
N GLU A 232 -19.75 20.42 -0.26
CA GLU A 232 -20.65 20.83 -1.32
C GLU A 232 -20.11 22.08 -2.04
N PRO A 233 -20.36 22.22 -3.35
CA PRO A 233 -20.06 23.46 -4.06
C PRO A 233 -20.72 24.66 -3.38
N GLY A 234 -19.96 25.71 -3.11
CA GLY A 234 -20.44 26.94 -2.48
C GLY A 234 -20.28 26.99 -0.96
N VAL A 235 -19.98 25.86 -0.30
CA VAL A 235 -19.67 25.86 1.13
C VAL A 235 -18.23 26.34 1.34
N ASP A 236 -18.11 27.46 2.05
CA ASP A 236 -16.81 27.97 2.47
C ASP A 236 -16.29 27.17 3.65
N ILE A 237 -15.04 26.74 3.52
CA ILE A 237 -14.30 26.07 4.57
C ILE A 237 -12.94 26.72 4.62
N SER A 238 -12.47 27.10 5.82
CA SER A 238 -11.09 27.52 5.97
C SER A 238 -10.19 26.33 5.64
N PRO A 239 -9.43 26.34 4.54
CA PRO A 239 -8.65 25.19 4.13
C PRO A 239 -7.26 25.22 4.77
N THR A 240 -7.15 25.85 5.95
CA THR A 240 -5.88 26.11 6.65
C THR A 240 -5.89 25.40 7.99
N TYR A 241 -4.79 24.74 8.32
CA TYR A 241 -4.50 24.18 9.62
C TYR A 241 -3.21 24.79 10.16
N ILE A 242 -3.24 25.25 11.42
CA ILE A 242 -2.06 25.79 12.12
C ILE A 242 -1.99 25.07 13.46
N GLY A 243 -1.35 23.91 13.45
CA GLY A 243 -1.05 23.14 14.65
C GLY A 243 0.33 23.45 15.20
N THR A 244 0.77 22.61 16.14
CA THR A 244 2.10 22.75 16.74
C THR A 244 3.17 22.24 15.79
N TYR A 245 2.90 21.12 15.12
CA TYR A 245 3.86 20.40 14.29
C TYR A 245 3.55 20.48 12.80
N ILE A 246 2.28 20.65 12.46
CA ILE A 246 1.78 20.69 11.08
C ILE A 246 1.09 22.04 10.85
N LYS A 247 1.56 22.77 9.84
CA LYS A 247 1.01 24.06 9.45
C LYS A 247 0.79 24.09 7.94
N MET A 248 -0.40 23.69 7.51
CA MET A 248 -0.70 23.46 6.10
C MET A 248 -1.89 24.28 5.60
N ALA A 249 -1.92 24.56 4.30
CA ALA A 249 -3.09 25.09 3.62
C ALA A 249 -3.38 24.38 2.30
N ILE A 250 -4.66 24.15 2.00
CA ILE A 250 -5.13 23.59 0.73
C ILE A 250 -5.66 24.72 -0.15
N VAL A 251 -5.01 24.95 -1.28
CA VAL A 251 -5.35 26.00 -2.24
C VAL A 251 -6.13 25.38 -3.40
N ALA A 252 -7.45 25.36 -3.29
CA ALA A 252 -8.34 24.88 -4.35
C ALA A 252 -8.48 25.94 -5.46
N VAL A 253 -7.90 25.67 -6.62
CA VAL A 253 -8.03 26.50 -7.83
C VAL A 253 -9.13 25.92 -8.69
N ALA A 254 -10.32 26.50 -8.61
CA ALA A 254 -11.52 26.03 -9.31
C ALA A 254 -12.41 27.21 -9.70
N LYS A 255 -13.38 26.97 -10.61
CA LYS A 255 -14.33 27.99 -11.07
C LYS A 255 -14.98 28.72 -9.90
N SER A 256 -14.55 29.95 -9.70
CA SER A 256 -15.33 30.98 -9.02
C SER A 256 -15.55 32.10 -10.03
N GLU A 257 -16.63 32.86 -9.90
CA GLU A 257 -16.83 34.09 -10.67
C GLU A 257 -15.56 34.96 -10.63
N LYS A 258 -14.84 34.93 -9.50
CA LYS A 258 -13.56 35.60 -9.28
C LYS A 258 -12.40 35.11 -10.14
N ILE A 259 -12.29 33.83 -10.52
CA ILE A 259 -11.21 33.41 -11.46
C ILE A 259 -11.44 34.01 -12.86
N VAL A 260 -12.70 34.17 -13.26
CA VAL A 260 -13.05 34.71 -14.57
C VAL A 260 -12.71 36.21 -14.67
N TYR A 261 -12.80 36.96 -13.56
CA TYR A 261 -12.54 38.40 -13.52
C TYR A 261 -11.17 38.80 -12.95
N GLU A 262 -10.62 38.06 -11.98
CA GLU A 262 -9.42 38.40 -11.19
C GLU A 262 -8.27 37.39 -11.38
N GLY A 263 -8.47 36.34 -12.18
CA GLY A 263 -7.44 35.35 -12.49
C GLY A 263 -6.95 34.58 -11.25
N THR A 264 -5.63 34.57 -11.03
CA THR A 264 -4.98 33.83 -9.92
C THR A 264 -4.79 34.67 -8.64
N GLU A 265 -5.08 35.97 -8.69
CA GLU A 265 -4.77 36.91 -7.60
C GLU A 265 -5.44 36.56 -6.26
N PRO A 266 -6.71 36.16 -6.19
CA PRO A 266 -7.34 35.78 -4.91
C PRO A 266 -6.64 34.60 -4.23
N HIS A 267 -6.20 33.62 -5.03
CA HIS A 267 -5.48 32.46 -4.52
C HIS A 267 -4.06 32.82 -4.08
N PHE A 268 -3.39 33.72 -4.81
CA PHE A 268 -2.08 34.21 -4.46
C PHE A 268 -2.11 35.04 -3.16
N SER A 269 -3.08 35.95 -3.04
CA SER A 269 -3.35 36.71 -1.81
C SER A 269 -3.68 35.79 -0.63
N PHE A 270 -4.41 34.69 -0.86
CA PHE A 270 -4.63 33.66 0.16
C PHE A 270 -3.31 33.01 0.62
N ILE A 271 -2.47 32.56 -0.33
CA ILE A 271 -1.15 31.95 -0.01
C ILE A 271 -0.30 32.93 0.79
N ARG A 272 -0.21 34.19 0.35
CA ARG A 272 0.56 35.24 1.03
C ARG A 272 0.11 35.43 2.48
N ARG A 273 -1.20 35.51 2.72
CA ARG A 273 -1.77 35.68 4.07
C ARG A 273 -1.57 34.44 4.95
N ALA A 274 -1.75 33.25 4.38
CA ALA A 274 -1.50 32.01 5.10
C ALA A 274 -0.01 31.87 5.49
N LEU A 275 0.90 32.23 4.57
CA LEU A 275 2.34 32.27 4.83
C LEU A 275 2.69 33.25 5.96
N SER A 276 2.12 34.47 5.95
CA SER A 276 2.34 35.43 7.04
C SER A 276 1.80 34.96 8.39
N ASN A 277 0.80 34.07 8.38
CA ASN A 277 0.24 33.46 9.58
C ASN A 277 1.02 32.21 10.04
N GLY A 278 2.13 31.89 9.38
CA GLY A 278 3.03 30.79 9.76
C GLY A 278 2.73 29.45 9.09
N VAL A 279 1.89 29.40 8.05
CA VAL A 279 1.74 28.19 7.22
C VAL A 279 3.02 27.95 6.45
N ASP A 280 3.55 26.73 6.55
CA ASP A 280 4.79 26.33 5.87
C ASP A 280 4.53 25.42 4.66
N HIS A 281 3.42 24.70 4.61
CA HIS A 281 3.10 23.75 3.55
C HIS A 281 1.82 24.13 2.79
N PHE A 282 1.90 24.21 1.47
CA PHE A 282 0.78 24.58 0.60
C PHE A 282 0.50 23.50 -0.41
N TYR A 283 -0.74 23.03 -0.45
CA TYR A 283 -1.23 22.05 -1.41
C TYR A 283 -2.12 22.73 -2.44
N VAL A 284 -1.58 23.00 -3.62
CA VAL A 284 -2.34 23.57 -4.73
C VAL A 284 -3.05 22.44 -5.47
N VAL A 285 -4.39 22.47 -5.48
CA VAL A 285 -5.21 21.41 -6.09
C VAL A 285 -6.19 21.99 -7.10
N SER A 286 -6.40 21.27 -8.20
CA SER A 286 -7.24 21.71 -9.30
C SER A 286 -7.78 20.54 -10.12
N THR A 287 -8.78 20.79 -10.95
CA THR A 287 -9.42 19.78 -11.81
C THR A 287 -9.69 20.34 -13.21
N GLY A 288 -9.54 19.50 -14.24
CA GLY A 288 -9.93 19.80 -15.61
C GLY A 288 -9.28 21.06 -16.18
N PRO A 289 -10.05 22.04 -16.71
CA PRO A 289 -9.49 23.20 -17.39
C PRO A 289 -8.73 24.17 -16.46
N PHE A 290 -8.97 24.10 -15.14
CA PHE A 290 -8.34 25.01 -14.18
C PHE A 290 -6.90 24.62 -13.80
N ILE A 291 -6.39 23.50 -14.33
CA ILE A 291 -5.03 23.03 -14.05
C ILE A 291 -4.00 24.06 -14.54
N LYS A 292 -4.28 24.74 -15.67
CA LYS A 292 -3.41 25.81 -16.18
C LYS A 292 -3.26 26.95 -15.18
N HIS A 293 -4.36 27.43 -14.60
CA HIS A 293 -4.35 28.48 -13.59
C HIS A 293 -3.61 28.07 -12.30
N ALA A 294 -3.73 26.80 -11.91
CA ALA A 294 -2.97 26.28 -10.76
C ALA A 294 -1.46 26.32 -11.01
N LYS A 295 -1.01 25.94 -12.21
CA LYS A 295 0.41 26.03 -12.60
C LYS A 295 0.91 27.46 -12.67
N ASP A 296 0.10 28.38 -13.19
CA ASP A 296 0.45 29.81 -13.23
C ASP A 296 0.56 30.40 -11.82
N LEU A 297 -0.37 30.05 -10.92
CA LEU A 297 -0.33 30.43 -9.51
C LEU A 297 0.95 29.93 -8.83
N ILE A 298 1.35 28.68 -9.06
CA ILE A 298 2.57 28.10 -8.51
C ILE A 298 3.80 28.92 -8.93
N LYS A 299 3.93 29.21 -10.24
CA LYS A 299 5.07 30.01 -10.75
C LYS A 299 5.13 31.40 -10.10
N ILE A 300 3.97 32.03 -9.90
CA ILE A 300 3.88 33.34 -9.24
C ILE A 300 4.31 33.22 -7.77
N ALA A 301 3.87 32.17 -7.06
CA ALA A 301 4.21 31.93 -5.66
C ALA A 301 5.70 31.62 -5.46
N GLU A 302 6.30 30.80 -6.34
CA GLU A 302 7.75 30.54 -6.33
C GLU A 302 8.55 31.83 -6.54
N LYS A 303 8.19 32.62 -7.56
CA LYS A 303 8.91 33.85 -7.91
C LYS A 303 8.77 34.95 -6.87
N THR A 304 7.57 35.12 -6.30
CA THR A 304 7.23 36.32 -5.52
C THR A 304 7.31 36.08 -4.02
N LEU A 305 7.00 34.87 -3.56
CA LEU A 305 7.02 34.50 -2.13
C LEU A 305 8.20 33.58 -1.79
N GLY A 306 9.00 33.17 -2.76
CA GLY A 306 10.16 32.30 -2.53
C GLY A 306 9.82 30.88 -2.11
N LEU A 307 8.56 30.44 -2.29
CA LEU A 307 8.15 29.07 -2.00
C LEU A 307 8.90 28.08 -2.91
N ILE A 308 9.20 26.90 -2.38
CA ILE A 308 9.87 25.81 -3.11
C ILE A 308 8.81 24.79 -3.52
N LYS A 309 8.69 24.50 -4.82
CA LYS A 309 7.89 23.37 -5.30
C LYS A 309 8.60 22.05 -5.01
N VAL A 310 7.99 21.22 -4.17
CA VAL A 310 8.46 19.87 -3.85
C VAL A 310 8.09 18.89 -4.96
N TYR A 311 6.83 18.94 -5.40
CA TYR A 311 6.36 18.16 -6.55
C TYR A 311 5.15 18.85 -7.21
N GLU A 312 4.88 18.47 -8.46
CA GLU A 312 3.61 18.70 -9.14
C GLU A 312 3.24 17.47 -9.98
N GLU A 313 1.95 17.14 -10.03
CA GLU A 313 1.48 15.96 -10.75
C GLU A 313 0.06 16.18 -11.29
N GLU A 314 -0.17 15.71 -12.51
CA GLU A 314 -1.50 15.50 -13.07
C GLU A 314 -1.84 14.02 -13.03
N TYR A 315 -3.05 13.68 -12.61
CA TYR A 315 -3.49 12.28 -12.48
C TYR A 315 -4.98 12.16 -12.77
N GLU A 316 -5.47 10.94 -12.98
CA GLU A 316 -6.90 10.66 -13.08
C GLU A 316 -7.45 10.23 -11.72
N GLY A 317 -8.60 10.77 -11.35
CA GLY A 317 -9.28 10.43 -10.09
C GLY A 317 -10.79 10.60 -10.20
N LEU A 318 -11.51 10.05 -9.23
CA LEU A 318 -12.96 10.19 -9.15
C LEU A 318 -13.31 11.50 -8.43
N PHE A 319 -13.72 12.51 -9.19
CA PHE A 319 -14.22 13.76 -8.64
C PHE A 319 -15.72 13.85 -8.84
N ARG A 320 -16.49 13.91 -7.75
CA ARG A 320 -17.97 13.94 -7.77
C ARG A 320 -18.59 12.83 -8.62
N GLY A 321 -18.06 11.62 -8.48
CA GLY A 321 -18.52 10.42 -9.19
C GLY A 321 -18.11 10.34 -10.66
N LYS A 322 -17.30 11.26 -11.17
CA LYS A 322 -16.81 11.25 -12.56
C LYS A 322 -15.29 11.12 -12.61
N SER A 323 -14.79 10.26 -13.49
CA SER A 323 -13.36 10.24 -13.81
C SER A 323 -12.97 11.59 -14.39
N THR A 324 -12.07 12.29 -13.71
CA THR A 324 -11.68 13.66 -14.02
C THR A 324 -10.16 13.77 -13.92
N LYS A 325 -9.58 14.55 -14.83
CA LYS A 325 -8.18 14.95 -14.72
C LYS A 325 -8.00 15.88 -13.52
N MET A 326 -7.19 15.47 -12.57
CA MET A 326 -6.90 16.18 -11.33
C MET A 326 -5.44 16.64 -11.32
N PHE A 327 -5.15 17.63 -10.48
CA PHE A 327 -3.82 18.18 -10.29
C PHE A 327 -3.55 18.41 -8.81
N CYS A 328 -2.34 18.11 -8.38
CA CYS A 328 -1.85 18.42 -7.04
C CYS A 328 -0.37 18.84 -7.13
N ALA A 329 -0.04 19.93 -6.44
CA ALA A 329 1.34 20.32 -6.19
C ALA A 329 1.52 20.64 -4.70
N LYS A 330 2.71 20.35 -4.19
CA LYS A 330 3.14 20.74 -2.84
C LYS A 330 4.20 21.82 -2.95
N LEU A 331 3.94 22.96 -2.32
CA LEU A 331 4.92 24.03 -2.13
C LEU A 331 5.26 24.14 -0.65
N ILE A 332 6.51 24.44 -0.33
CA ILE A 332 6.97 24.66 1.04
C ILE A 332 7.61 26.04 1.18
N ALA A 333 7.44 26.67 2.34
CA ALA A 333 8.18 27.86 2.71
C ALA A 333 9.67 27.53 2.88
N ARG A 334 10.55 28.48 2.56
CA ARG A 334 11.96 28.38 2.93
C ARG A 334 12.08 28.56 4.44
N GLU A 335 12.83 27.67 5.08
CA GLU A 335 13.23 27.79 6.49
C GLU A 335 14.08 29.05 6.72
#